data_AF-R7T7J6-F1
#
_entry.id   AF-R7T7J6-F1
#
_cell.length_a   1.000
_cell.length_b   1.000
_cell.length_c   1.000
_cell.angle_alpha   90.00
_cell.angle_beta   90.00
_cell.angle_gamma   90.00
#
_symmetry.space_group_name_H-M   'P 1'
#
loop_
_entity.id
_entity.type
_entity.pdbx_description
1 polymer ?
#
loop_
_entity_poly.entity_id
_entity_poly.type
_entity_poly.pdbx_seq_one_letter_code
_entity_poly.pdbx_strand_id
1 'polypeptide(L)'
;MAQNGDDCYFFYYSNCAKGDQCPFRHQAAALGSEEVCDLWREGRCFRTVCVYRHMDIKTNRSNTACYWETQPSGCTKAHCPFMHVNPR
;
A
#
# COMPACT_ATOMS: atom_id res chain seq x y z
N MET A 1 -7.63 -16.16 2.24
CA MET A 1 -8.77 -15.43 2.84
C MET A 1 -8.26 -14.05 3.24
N ALA A 2 -9.03 -12.98 3.02
CA ALA A 2 -8.70 -11.67 3.60
C ALA A 2 -8.78 -11.79 5.12
N GLN A 3 -7.70 -11.51 5.83
CA GLN A 3 -7.74 -11.48 7.29
C GLN A 3 -8.45 -10.19 7.71
N ASN A 4 -9.20 -10.26 8.81
CA ASN A 4 -10.01 -9.16 9.27
C ASN A 4 -9.11 -7.95 9.56
N GLY A 5 -9.31 -6.86 8.81
CA GLY A 5 -8.50 -5.64 8.95
C GLY A 5 -7.30 -5.52 8.01
N ASP A 6 -7.21 -6.34 6.96
CA ASP A 6 -6.21 -6.17 5.89
C ASP A 6 -6.39 -4.82 5.17
N ASP A 7 -5.30 -4.10 4.96
CA ASP A 7 -5.31 -2.81 4.29
C ASP A 7 -5.61 -2.96 2.79
N CYS A 8 -6.40 -2.02 2.27
CA CYS A 8 -6.66 -1.93 0.85
C CYS A 8 -5.41 -1.47 0.11
N TYR A 9 -4.86 -2.34 -0.74
CA TYR A 9 -3.74 -2.01 -1.60
C TYR A 9 -3.99 -0.77 -2.47
N PHE A 10 -5.19 -0.68 -3.06
CA PHE A 10 -5.52 0.46 -3.93
C PHE A 10 -5.69 1.76 -3.16
N PHE A 11 -6.16 1.73 -1.93
CA PHE A 11 -6.24 2.93 -1.09
C PHE A 11 -4.85 3.46 -0.72
N TYR A 12 -3.90 2.55 -0.47
CA TYR A 12 -2.54 2.91 -0.09
C TYR A 12 -1.67 3.41 -1.25
N TYR A 13 -1.83 2.84 -2.45
CA TYR A 13 -0.94 3.10 -3.59
C TYR A 13 -1.63 3.77 -4.79
N SER A 14 -2.94 4.00 -4.72
CA SER A 14 -3.75 4.46 -5.85
C SER A 14 -5.05 5.12 -5.36
N ASN A 15 -6.02 5.28 -6.27
CA ASN A 15 -7.40 5.57 -5.91
C ASN A 15 -8.20 4.26 -5.79
N CYS A 16 -8.86 4.02 -4.65
CA CYS A 16 -9.79 2.91 -4.48
C CYS A 16 -11.20 3.32 -4.94
N ALA A 17 -11.67 2.74 -6.05
CA ALA A 17 -13.01 3.05 -6.60
C ALA A 17 -14.17 2.50 -5.77
N LYS A 18 -13.91 1.61 -4.80
CA LYS A 18 -14.95 0.97 -3.97
C LYS A 18 -15.43 1.85 -2.82
N GLY A 19 -14.72 2.93 -2.50
CA GLY A 19 -15.06 3.83 -1.39
C GLY A 19 -15.33 3.08 -0.09
N ASP A 20 -16.43 3.41 0.58
CA ASP A 20 -16.85 2.81 1.85
C ASP A 20 -17.34 1.36 1.72
N GLN A 21 -17.64 0.90 0.50
CA GLN A 21 -18.00 -0.49 0.23
C GLN A 21 -16.77 -1.39 0.05
N CYS A 22 -15.56 -0.86 0.24
CA CYS A 22 -14.36 -1.66 0.16
C CYS A 22 -14.31 -2.68 1.32
N PRO A 23 -14.17 -3.99 1.04
CA PRO A 23 -14.05 -4.99 2.09
C PRO A 23 -12.69 -4.95 2.80
N PHE A 24 -11.77 -4.11 2.32
CA PHE A 24 -10.44 -3.91 2.88
C PHE A 24 -10.38 -2.58 3.63
N ARG A 25 -9.53 -2.53 4.65
CA ARG A 25 -9.37 -1.40 5.54
C ARG A 25 -8.81 -0.17 4.80
N HIS A 26 -9.48 0.96 4.97
CA HIS A 26 -9.04 2.28 4.53
C HIS A 26 -8.62 3.11 5.76
N GLN A 27 -7.39 2.92 6.25
CA GLN A 27 -6.89 3.69 7.39
C GLN A 27 -5.98 4.83 6.93
N ALA A 28 -6.48 6.07 7.01
CA ALA A 28 -5.72 7.26 6.68
C ALA A 28 -4.49 7.45 7.58
N ALA A 29 -4.58 7.10 8.86
CA ALA A 29 -3.46 7.22 9.81
C ALA A 29 -2.27 6.28 9.49
N ALA A 30 -2.50 5.29 8.64
CA ALA A 30 -1.45 4.38 8.19
C ALA A 30 -0.84 4.86 6.86
N LEU A 31 -1.52 5.71 6.07
CA LEU A 31 -0.99 6.21 4.80
C LEU A 31 0.39 6.85 5.00
N GLY A 32 1.37 6.40 4.20
CA GLY A 32 2.77 6.82 4.31
C GLY A 32 3.61 6.01 5.31
N SER A 33 3.01 5.23 6.21
CA SER A 33 3.76 4.27 7.04
C SER A 33 4.27 3.12 6.18
N GLU A 34 5.58 2.88 6.20
CA GLU A 34 6.26 1.74 5.54
C GLU A 34 6.35 0.50 6.41
N GLU A 35 6.06 0.65 7.70
CA GLU A 35 6.18 -0.41 8.68
C GLU A 35 4.91 -1.25 8.74
N VAL A 36 5.09 -2.57 8.57
CA VAL A 36 4.02 -3.55 8.70
C VAL A 36 3.78 -3.82 10.18
N CYS A 37 2.52 -3.85 10.60
CA CYS A 37 2.15 -4.10 11.98
C CYS A 37 2.46 -5.56 12.37
N ASP A 38 3.39 -5.77 13.30
CA ASP A 38 3.75 -7.11 13.77
C ASP A 38 2.58 -7.81 14.47
N LEU A 39 1.80 -7.08 15.27
CA LEU A 39 0.60 -7.62 15.91
C LEU A 39 -0.43 -8.08 14.87
N TRP A 40 -0.56 -7.39 13.73
CA TRP A 40 -1.46 -7.83 12.66
C TRP A 40 -0.90 -9.07 11.95
N ARG A 41 0.42 -9.13 11.71
CA ARG A 41 1.07 -10.34 11.16
C ARG A 41 0.82 -11.58 12.01
N GLU A 42 0.74 -11.40 13.32
CA GLU A 42 0.42 -12.45 14.29
C GLU A 42 -1.09 -12.69 14.47
N GLY A 43 -1.96 -11.91 13.81
CA GLY A 43 -3.43 -12.01 13.97
C GLY A 43 -3.96 -11.46 15.29
N ARG A 44 -3.19 -10.63 15.99
CA ARG A 44 -3.47 -10.08 17.33
C ARG A 44 -3.65 -8.56 17.36
N CYS A 45 -3.75 -7.90 16.21
CA CYS A 45 -4.01 -6.45 16.17
C CYS A 45 -5.52 -6.18 16.29
N PHE A 46 -5.92 -5.61 17.42
CA PHE A 46 -7.31 -5.22 17.70
C PHE A 46 -7.50 -3.69 17.75
N ARG A 47 -6.50 -2.92 17.31
CA ARG A 47 -6.58 -1.45 17.31
C ARG A 47 -7.61 -1.00 16.29
N THR A 48 -8.58 -0.22 16.73
CA THR A 48 -9.57 0.45 15.86
C THR A 48 -8.88 1.39 14.88
N VAL A 49 -7.82 2.07 15.32
CA VAL A 49 -6.93 2.93 14.53
C VAL A 49 -5.48 2.49 14.73
N CYS A 50 -4.99 1.59 13.87
CA CYS A 50 -3.57 1.23 13.81
C CYS A 50 -2.83 2.13 12.80
N VAL A 51 -1.76 2.80 13.21
CA VAL A 51 -0.91 3.63 12.32
C VAL A 51 0.06 2.80 11.46
N TYR A 52 0.15 1.50 11.74
CA TYR A 52 0.98 0.56 11.02
C TYR A 52 0.18 -0.15 9.93
N ARG A 53 0.89 -0.57 8.89
CA ARG A 53 0.31 -1.18 7.71
C ARG A 53 -0.12 -2.61 7.99
N HIS A 54 -1.34 -2.96 7.63
CA HIS A 54 -1.93 -4.30 7.71
C HIS A 54 -1.90 -4.97 6.33
N MET A 55 -0.75 -4.94 5.66
CA MET A 55 -0.52 -5.71 4.44
C MET A 55 0.95 -6.11 4.37
N ASP A 56 1.21 -7.31 3.85
CA ASP A 56 2.57 -7.80 3.65
C ASP A 56 2.98 -7.60 2.19
N ILE A 57 3.97 -6.74 1.96
CA ILE A 57 4.52 -6.52 0.62
C ILE A 57 5.70 -7.46 0.45
N LYS A 58 5.40 -8.70 0.05
CA LYS A 58 6.39 -9.77 -0.11
C LYS A 58 7.50 -9.46 -1.13
N THR A 59 7.27 -8.51 -2.03
CA THR A 59 8.23 -8.08 -3.05
C THR A 59 8.59 -6.63 -2.79
N ASN A 60 9.86 -6.35 -2.49
CA ASN A 60 10.36 -4.99 -2.40
C ASN A 60 10.35 -4.34 -3.79
N ARG A 61 9.18 -3.84 -4.20
CA ARG A 61 8.95 -3.17 -5.49
C ARG A 61 9.77 -1.89 -5.59
N SER A 62 10.10 -1.28 -4.45
CA SER A 62 11.01 -0.13 -4.35
C SER A 62 12.42 -0.44 -4.84
N ASN A 63 12.80 -1.72 -4.94
CA ASN A 63 14.07 -2.18 -5.52
C ASN A 63 13.92 -2.71 -6.96
N THR A 64 12.71 -2.65 -7.54
CA THR A 64 12.43 -3.04 -8.92
C THR A 64 12.21 -1.78 -9.76
N ALA A 65 12.95 -1.63 -10.85
CA ALA A 65 12.83 -0.48 -11.74
C ALA A 65 11.40 -0.33 -12.28
N CYS A 66 10.93 0.91 -12.36
CA CYS A 66 9.61 1.22 -12.91
C CYS A 66 9.59 1.05 -14.43
N TYR A 67 8.96 -0.01 -14.90
CA TYR A 67 8.78 -0.26 -16.34
C TYR A 67 8.12 0.91 -17.08
N TRP A 68 7.19 1.63 -16.44
CA TRP A 68 6.50 2.75 -17.08
C TRP A 68 7.36 4.02 -17.19
N GLU A 69 8.43 4.13 -16.39
CA GLU A 69 9.37 5.25 -16.49
C GLU A 69 10.12 5.24 -17.82
N THR A 70 10.40 4.06 -18.38
CA THR A 70 11.11 3.91 -19.66
C THR A 70 10.20 4.04 -20.89
N GLN A 71 8.89 4.20 -20.69
CA GLN A 71 7.93 4.32 -21.77
C GLN A 71 7.79 5.78 -22.25
N PRO A 72 7.35 6.03 -23.51
CA PRO A 72 7.26 7.38 -24.07
C PRO A 72 6.38 8.34 -23.26
N SER A 73 5.37 7.80 -22.57
CA SER A 73 4.46 8.56 -21.70
C SER A 73 5.02 8.84 -20.30
N GLY A 74 6.10 8.16 -19.91
CA GLY A 74 6.59 8.09 -18.53
C GLY A 74 5.59 7.45 -17.56
N CYS A 75 6.01 7.34 -16.29
CA CYS A 75 5.15 6.86 -15.23
C CYS A 75 4.24 7.99 -14.70
N THR A 76 2.92 7.82 -14.83
CA THR A 76 1.92 8.82 -14.42
C THR A 76 1.43 8.66 -12.98
N LYS A 77 1.87 7.63 -12.25
CA LYS A 77 1.39 7.34 -10.89
C LYS A 77 2.11 8.21 -9.85
N ALA A 78 1.32 8.98 -9.10
CA ALA A 78 1.81 9.84 -8.02
C ALA A 78 2.60 9.09 -6.93
N HIS A 79 2.13 7.89 -6.55
CA HIS A 79 2.75 7.03 -5.55
C HIS A 79 3.15 5.69 -6.18
N CYS A 80 3.96 5.74 -7.24
CA CYS A 80 4.47 4.52 -7.86
C CYS A 80 5.32 3.74 -6.85
N PRO A 81 5.01 2.46 -6.55
CA PRO A 81 5.78 1.66 -5.60
C PRO A 81 7.08 1.09 -6.21
N PHE A 82 7.37 1.39 -7.48
CA PHE A 82 8.56 0.93 -8.18
C PHE A 82 9.67 1.98 -8.13
N MET A 83 10.93 1.54 -8.19
CA MET A 83 12.09 2.44 -8.20
C MET A 83 12.07 3.35 -9.43
N HIS A 84 12.23 4.65 -9.25
CA HIS A 84 12.45 5.62 -10.33
C HIS A 84 13.89 6.13 -10.27
N VAL A 85 14.53 6.28 -11.43
CA VAL A 85 15.91 6.80 -11.52
C VAL A 85 15.92 8.33 -11.45
N ASN A 86 14.91 8.97 -12.06
CA ASN A 86 14.76 10.42 -11.97
C ASN A 86 13.82 10.79 -10.82
N PRO A 87 14.19 11.77 -9.97
CA PRO A 87 13.25 12.34 -9.01
C PRO A 87 12.07 12.96 -9.75
N ARG A 88 10.85 12.62 -9.33
CA ARG A 88 9.60 13.17 -9.88
C ARG A 88 9.28 14.55 -9.32
#